data_AF-A0A1Y4R027-F1
#
_entry.id   AF-A0A1Y4R027-F1
#
_cell.length_a   1.000
_cell.length_b   1.000
_cell.length_c   1.000
_cell.angle_alpha   90.00
_cell.angle_beta   90.00
_cell.angle_gamma   90.00
#
_symmetry.space_group_name_H-M   'P 1'
#
loop_
_entity.id
_entity.type
_entity.pdbx_description
1 polymer ?
#
loop_
_entity_poly.entity_id
_entity_poly.type
_entity_poly.pdbx_seq_one_letter_code
_entity_poly.pdbx_strand_id
1 'polypeptide(L)'
;MSFVFTSSVLYWSTALDLLVILMLINNRYSSKRQAQKIAAGQFIGSNGLIAVSLFLAFVLHFVPQQWILGFLGLIPLGFGLKYLFFGDDDEEKVEATLSTRKDKNLLWTVALIAFASCGADNIGLFTPYFLTLSTAKVIGTLVIFELNIFLLIILGKAFAQLSFVSEFLERFGRWVMAAVYIGLGIMIIIESGTWSHFFG
;
A
#
# COMPACT_ATOMS: atom_id res chain seq x y z
N MET A 1 13.55 15.68 -5.72
CA MET A 1 12.23 15.64 -5.05
C MET A 1 12.46 15.48 -3.55
N SER A 2 11.70 16.14 -2.67
CA SER A 2 11.92 16.01 -1.22
C SER A 2 11.57 14.58 -0.77
N PHE A 3 12.41 13.98 0.07
CA PHE A 3 12.20 12.65 0.65
C PHE A 3 10.78 12.50 1.25
N VAL A 4 10.29 13.54 1.95
CA VAL A 4 8.96 13.55 2.55
C VAL A 4 7.86 13.36 1.50
N PHE A 5 8.00 14.05 0.37
CA PHE A 5 7.04 13.95 -0.73
C PHE A 5 7.06 12.54 -1.34
N THR A 6 8.24 11.99 -1.60
CA THR A 6 8.37 10.64 -2.16
C THR A 6 7.76 9.58 -1.24
N SER A 7 8.01 9.65 0.07
CA SER A 7 7.41 8.73 1.05
C SER A 7 5.89 8.86 1.11
N SER A 8 5.35 10.08 1.10
CA SER A 8 3.90 10.28 1.09
C SER A 8 3.25 9.78 -0.20
N VAL A 9 3.85 10.07 -1.36
CA VAL A 9 3.33 9.58 -2.65
C VAL A 9 3.36 8.06 -2.71
N LEU A 10 4.45 7.44 -2.24
CA LEU A 10 4.56 5.99 -2.16
C LEU A 10 3.44 5.40 -1.31
N TYR A 11 3.25 5.90 -0.08
CA TYR A 11 2.20 5.42 0.80
C TYR A 11 0.81 5.57 0.16
N TRP A 12 0.49 6.76 -0.36
CA TRP A 12 -0.83 6.99 -0.94
C TRP A 12 -1.06 6.14 -2.17
N SER A 13 -0.04 5.90 -3.00
CA SER A 13 -0.16 5.04 -4.17
C SER A 13 -0.56 3.61 -3.83
N THR A 14 -0.12 3.06 -2.69
CA THR A 14 -0.47 1.71 -2.24
C THR A 14 -1.66 1.67 -1.27
N ALA A 15 -2.18 2.85 -0.90
CA ALA A 15 -3.29 3.01 0.04
C ALA A 15 -4.59 3.45 -0.61
N LEU A 16 -4.62 3.70 -1.94
CA LEU A 16 -5.84 4.09 -2.65
C LEU A 16 -6.90 2.99 -2.57
N ASP A 17 -6.53 1.72 -2.78
CA ASP A 17 -7.49 0.61 -2.64
C ASP A 17 -7.95 0.45 -1.20
N LEU A 18 -7.05 0.62 -0.22
CA LEU A 18 -7.43 0.64 1.20
C LEU A 18 -8.43 1.76 1.52
N LEU A 19 -8.30 2.93 0.88
CA LEU A 19 -9.24 4.04 1.06
C LEU A 19 -10.64 3.62 0.58
N VAL A 20 -10.75 3.05 -0.61
CA VAL A 20 -12.01 2.53 -1.18
C VAL A 20 -12.63 1.46 -0.29
N ILE A 21 -11.82 0.48 0.11
CA ILE A 21 -12.24 -0.59 1.03
C ILE A 21 -12.73 -0.03 2.37
N LEU A 22 -12.04 0.96 2.94
CA LEU A 22 -12.46 1.59 4.19
C LEU A 22 -13.76 2.38 4.03
N MET A 23 -13.96 3.05 2.89
CA MET A 23 -15.24 3.72 2.59
C MET A 23 -16.38 2.71 2.57
N LEU A 24 -16.22 1.60 1.85
CA LEU A 24 -17.19 0.51 1.77
C LEU A 24 -17.53 -0.06 3.16
N ILE A 25 -16.51 -0.39 3.96
CA ILE A 25 -16.70 -0.96 5.30
C ILE A 25 -17.39 0.05 6.24
N ASN A 26 -16.99 1.33 6.22
CA ASN A 26 -17.62 2.37 7.05
C ASN A 26 -19.05 2.69 6.61
N ASN A 27 -19.37 2.57 5.31
CA ASN A 27 -20.73 2.72 4.80
C ASN A 27 -21.63 1.60 5.36
N ARG A 28 -21.13 0.35 5.37
CA ARG A 28 -21.82 -0.81 5.94
C ARG A 28 -21.96 -0.78 7.45
N TYR A 29 -20.98 -0.24 8.18
CA TYR A 29 -20.92 -0.26 9.64
C TYR A 29 -20.81 1.15 10.24
N SER A 30 -21.95 1.80 10.46
CA SER A 30 -21.99 3.24 10.79
C SER A 30 -21.92 3.57 12.29
N SER A 31 -21.93 2.59 13.20
CA SER A 31 -21.93 2.88 14.65
C SER A 31 -20.55 3.33 15.15
N LYS A 32 -20.51 4.20 16.18
CA LYS A 32 -19.25 4.71 16.77
C LYS A 32 -18.31 3.59 17.21
N ARG A 33 -18.83 2.52 17.84
CA ARG A 33 -18.03 1.38 18.31
C ARG A 33 -17.47 0.55 17.16
N GLN A 34 -18.20 0.42 16.06
CA GLN A 34 -17.71 -0.26 14.86
C GLN A 34 -16.64 0.58 14.16
N ALA A 35 -16.83 1.89 14.03
CA ALA A 35 -15.82 2.80 13.48
C ALA A 35 -14.49 2.71 14.25
N GLN A 36 -14.52 2.58 15.57
CA GLN A 36 -13.31 2.34 16.39
C GLN A 36 -12.65 1.00 16.07
N LYS A 37 -13.44 -0.07 15.86
CA LYS A 37 -12.90 -1.39 15.46
C LYS A 37 -12.30 -1.35 14.05
N ILE A 38 -12.91 -0.62 13.12
CA ILE A 38 -12.40 -0.43 11.76
C ILE A 38 -11.07 0.31 11.82
N ALA A 39 -11.01 1.43 12.55
CA ALA A 39 -9.78 2.20 12.73
C ALA A 39 -8.65 1.35 13.35
N ALA A 40 -8.94 0.60 14.42
CA ALA A 40 -7.95 -0.28 15.06
C ALA A 40 -7.50 -1.41 14.12
N GLY A 41 -8.44 -2.02 13.39
CA GLY A 41 -8.14 -3.06 12.41
C GLY A 41 -7.27 -2.55 11.28
N GLN A 42 -7.57 -1.37 10.75
CA GLN A 42 -6.77 -0.72 9.72
C GLN A 42 -5.37 -0.39 10.22
N PHE A 43 -5.28 0.18 11.43
CA PHE A 43 -3.99 0.52 12.03
C PHE A 43 -3.11 -0.72 12.19
N ILE A 44 -3.67 -1.83 12.71
CA ILE A 44 -2.98 -3.12 12.84
C ILE A 44 -2.61 -3.69 11.47
N GLY A 45 -3.52 -3.66 10.50
CA GLY A 45 -3.28 -4.14 9.14
C GLY A 45 -2.12 -3.41 8.47
N SER A 46 -2.16 -2.07 8.44
CA SER A 46 -1.11 -1.24 7.85
C SER A 46 0.23 -1.44 8.55
N ASN A 47 0.27 -1.43 9.89
CA ASN A 47 1.51 -1.67 10.62
C ASN A 47 2.07 -3.07 10.39
N GLY A 48 1.20 -4.08 10.25
CA GLY A 48 1.61 -5.43 9.90
C GLY A 48 2.27 -5.50 8.52
N LEU A 49 1.70 -4.84 7.52
CA LEU A 49 2.28 -4.74 6.17
C LEU A 49 3.64 -4.04 6.18
N ILE A 50 3.75 -2.93 6.92
CA ILE A 50 5.01 -2.20 7.09
C ILE A 50 6.05 -3.09 7.78
N ALA A 51 5.68 -3.80 8.84
CA ALA A 51 6.57 -4.68 9.57
C ALA A 51 7.11 -5.82 8.70
N VAL A 52 6.24 -6.45 7.91
CA VAL A 52 6.66 -7.49 6.94
C VAL A 52 7.62 -6.90 5.90
N SER A 53 7.33 -5.72 5.38
CA SER A 53 8.18 -5.04 4.40
C SER A 53 9.56 -4.69 4.97
N LEU A 54 9.61 -4.18 6.19
CA LEU A 54 10.86 -3.90 6.92
C LEU A 54 11.65 -5.19 7.19
N PHE A 55 10.97 -6.27 7.58
CA PHE A 55 11.60 -7.56 7.82
C PHE A 55 12.24 -8.10 6.53
N LEU A 56 11.53 -8.06 5.41
CA LEU A 56 12.08 -8.47 4.11
C LEU A 56 13.24 -7.58 3.68
N ALA A 57 13.14 -6.26 3.84
CA ALA A 57 14.22 -5.34 3.55
C ALA A 57 15.46 -5.65 4.41
N PHE A 58 15.28 -5.95 5.70
CA PHE A 58 16.36 -6.34 6.58
C PHE A 58 17.04 -7.65 6.12
N VAL A 59 16.27 -8.67 5.76
CA VAL A 59 16.81 -9.94 5.24
C VAL A 59 17.55 -9.73 3.91
N LEU A 60 17.01 -8.92 3.01
CA LEU A 60 17.60 -8.64 1.71
C LEU A 60 18.85 -7.74 1.78
N HIS A 61 19.04 -7.00 2.87
CA HIS A 61 20.26 -6.22 3.09
C HIS A 61 21.53 -7.09 3.16
N PHE A 62 21.39 -8.38 3.45
CA PHE A 62 22.51 -9.32 3.45
C PHE A 62 22.91 -9.82 2.05
N VAL A 63 22.19 -9.42 0.98
CA VAL A 63 22.55 -9.77 -0.39
C VAL A 63 23.86 -9.06 -0.77
N PRO A 64 24.94 -9.78 -1.14
CA PRO A 64 26.27 -9.18 -1.32
C PRO A 64 26.38 -8.18 -2.47
N GLN A 65 25.52 -8.28 -3.48
CA GLN A 65 25.62 -7.47 -4.70
C GLN A 65 24.38 -6.61 -4.90
N GLN A 66 24.58 -5.29 -4.83
CA GLN A 66 23.52 -4.28 -4.92
C GLN A 66 22.72 -4.35 -6.23
N TRP A 67 23.36 -4.71 -7.35
CA TRP A 67 22.68 -4.84 -8.65
C TRP A 67 21.62 -5.95 -8.68
N ILE A 68 21.69 -6.94 -7.78
CA ILE A 68 20.66 -7.98 -7.65
C ILE A 68 19.38 -7.37 -7.05
N LEU A 69 19.51 -6.37 -6.17
CA LEU A 69 18.36 -5.72 -5.54
C LEU A 69 17.52 -4.93 -6.54
N GLY A 70 18.10 -4.45 -7.64
CA GLY A 70 17.32 -3.75 -8.67
C GLY A 70 16.31 -4.63 -9.39
N PHE A 71 16.45 -5.96 -9.36
CA PHE A 71 15.38 -6.86 -9.84
C PHE A 71 14.09 -6.74 -9.02
N LEU A 72 14.15 -6.24 -7.77
CA LEU A 72 12.95 -5.92 -7.01
C LEU A 72 12.13 -4.80 -7.69
N GLY A 73 12.77 -3.95 -8.49
CA GLY A 73 12.08 -2.94 -9.31
C GLY A 73 11.15 -3.55 -10.38
N LEU A 74 11.36 -4.82 -10.74
CA LEU A 74 10.42 -5.55 -11.61
C LEU A 74 9.07 -5.80 -10.93
N ILE A 75 9.02 -5.84 -9.60
CA ILE A 75 7.78 -6.07 -8.84
C ILE A 75 6.84 -4.84 -8.99
N PRO A 76 7.25 -3.60 -8.66
CA PRO A 76 6.44 -2.42 -8.96
C PRO A 76 6.12 -2.26 -10.45
N LEU A 77 7.05 -2.57 -11.36
CA LEU A 77 6.75 -2.55 -12.81
C LEU A 77 5.61 -3.50 -13.18
N GLY A 78 5.65 -4.73 -12.67
CA GLY A 78 4.60 -5.73 -12.89
C GLY A 78 3.25 -5.24 -12.37
N PHE A 79 3.19 -4.68 -11.16
CA PHE A 79 1.96 -4.11 -10.62
C PHE A 79 1.47 -2.92 -11.45
N GLY A 80 2.36 -2.01 -11.85
CA GLY A 80 1.97 -0.87 -12.69
C GLY A 80 1.36 -1.30 -14.02
N LEU A 81 1.89 -2.36 -14.64
CA LEU A 81 1.31 -2.99 -15.83
C LEU A 81 -0.03 -3.69 -15.52
N LYS A 82 -0.15 -4.40 -14.39
CA LYS A 82 -1.41 -5.00 -13.94
C LYS A 82 -2.53 -3.95 -13.89
N TYR A 83 -2.27 -2.81 -13.24
CA TYR A 83 -3.25 -1.72 -13.14
C TYR A 83 -3.62 -1.13 -14.52
N LEU A 84 -2.68 -1.02 -15.47
CA LEU A 84 -2.98 -0.52 -16.81
C LEU A 84 -3.92 -1.43 -17.60
N PHE A 85 -3.73 -2.75 -17.53
CA PHE A 85 -4.40 -3.69 -18.43
C PHE A 85 -5.58 -4.45 -17.82
N PHE A 86 -5.54 -4.75 -16.52
CA PHE A 86 -6.49 -5.67 -15.90
C PHE A 86 -7.41 -5.02 -14.87
N GLY A 87 -7.06 -3.85 -14.33
CA GLY A 87 -7.81 -3.26 -13.22
C GLY A 87 -7.71 -4.11 -11.95
N ASP A 88 -8.65 -3.92 -11.01
CA ASP A 88 -8.69 -4.68 -9.77
C ASP A 88 -10.14 -4.99 -9.35
N ASP A 89 -10.37 -6.22 -8.87
CA ASP A 89 -11.69 -6.78 -8.51
C ASP A 89 -11.87 -6.88 -6.99
N ASP A 90 -11.24 -5.99 -6.24
CA ASP A 90 -11.08 -6.16 -4.80
C ASP A 90 -12.35 -5.86 -3.99
N GLU A 91 -13.25 -5.00 -4.48
CA GLU A 91 -14.52 -4.73 -3.79
C GLU A 91 -15.41 -5.98 -3.65
N GLU A 92 -15.56 -6.78 -4.70
CA GLU A 92 -16.39 -7.99 -4.67
C GLU A 92 -15.85 -9.00 -3.64
N LYS A 93 -14.52 -9.19 -3.62
CA LYS A 93 -13.85 -10.05 -2.64
C LYS A 93 -14.02 -9.53 -1.21
N VAL A 94 -13.99 -8.21 -1.03
CA VAL A 94 -14.20 -7.58 0.28
C VAL A 94 -15.62 -7.81 0.76
N GLU A 95 -16.64 -7.59 -0.07
CA GLU A 95 -18.04 -7.88 0.25
C GLU A 95 -18.28 -9.36 0.59
N ALA A 96 -17.69 -10.27 -0.18
CA ALA A 96 -17.72 -11.71 0.10
C ALA A 96 -17.05 -12.05 1.45
N THR A 97 -15.93 -11.39 1.77
CA THR A 97 -15.23 -11.59 3.05
C THR A 97 -16.04 -11.07 4.23
N LEU A 98 -16.64 -9.87 4.11
CA LEU A 98 -17.46 -9.25 5.14
C LEU A 98 -18.73 -10.05 5.42
N SER A 99 -19.39 -10.57 4.39
CA SER A 99 -20.57 -11.44 4.53
C SER A 99 -20.24 -12.77 5.21
N THR A 100 -19.14 -13.42 4.79
CA THR A 100 -18.68 -14.69 5.38
C THR A 100 -18.24 -14.52 6.84
N ARG A 101 -17.69 -13.35 7.20
CA ARG A 101 -17.17 -13.07 8.55
C ARG A 101 -18.08 -12.18 9.40
N LYS A 102 -19.38 -12.08 9.07
CA LYS A 102 -20.35 -11.20 9.76
C LYS A 102 -20.40 -11.39 11.29
N ASP A 103 -20.23 -12.63 11.76
CA ASP A 103 -20.30 -12.99 13.19
C ASP A 103 -18.91 -13.00 13.87
N LYS A 104 -17.85 -12.60 13.14
CA LYS A 104 -16.48 -12.52 13.66
C LYS A 104 -16.16 -11.11 14.14
N ASN A 105 -15.01 -10.96 14.81
CA ASN A 105 -14.57 -9.66 15.28
C ASN A 105 -14.17 -8.75 14.10
N LEU A 106 -14.96 -7.69 13.88
CA LEU A 106 -14.74 -6.70 12.83
C LEU A 106 -13.30 -6.16 12.77
N LEU A 107 -12.66 -5.93 13.92
CA LEU A 107 -11.26 -5.44 13.97
C LEU A 107 -10.32 -6.39 13.20
N TRP A 108 -10.39 -7.68 13.49
CA TRP A 108 -9.56 -8.69 12.84
C TRP A 108 -9.96 -8.93 11.39
N THR A 109 -11.25 -8.79 11.07
CA THR A 109 -11.73 -8.84 9.69
C THR A 109 -11.13 -7.71 8.86
N VAL A 110 -11.12 -6.47 9.38
CA VAL A 110 -10.51 -5.32 8.67
C VAL A 110 -9.00 -5.49 8.51
N ALA A 111 -8.30 -5.92 9.56
CA ALA A 111 -6.86 -6.19 9.46
C ALA A 111 -6.56 -7.26 8.40
N LEU A 112 -7.34 -8.35 8.37
CA LEU A 112 -7.20 -9.41 7.37
C LEU A 112 -7.46 -8.91 5.95
N ILE A 113 -8.50 -8.09 5.75
CA ILE A 113 -8.81 -7.49 4.45
C ILE A 113 -7.64 -6.64 3.97
N ALA A 114 -7.07 -5.79 4.84
CA ALA A 114 -5.90 -4.98 4.47
C ALA A 114 -4.72 -5.83 3.97
N PHE A 115 -4.45 -6.96 4.63
CA PHE A 115 -3.43 -7.91 4.20
C PHE A 115 -3.78 -8.63 2.90
N ALA A 116 -5.02 -9.08 2.76
CA ALA A 116 -5.45 -9.92 1.63
C ALA A 116 -5.57 -9.12 0.32
N SER A 117 -6.08 -7.89 0.41
CA SER A 117 -6.29 -7.01 -0.75
C SER A 117 -5.02 -6.27 -1.13
N CYS A 118 -4.35 -5.64 -0.16
CA CYS A 118 -3.30 -4.67 -0.47
C CYS A 118 -1.90 -5.15 -0.05
N GLY A 119 -1.76 -6.40 0.38
CA GLY A 119 -0.50 -6.90 0.90
C GLY A 119 0.59 -7.04 -0.15
N ALA A 120 0.23 -7.53 -1.34
CA ALA A 120 1.18 -7.73 -2.45
C ALA A 120 1.84 -6.39 -2.85
N ASP A 121 1.01 -5.36 -3.04
CA ASP A 121 1.39 -4.01 -3.44
C ASP A 121 2.23 -3.31 -2.38
N ASN A 122 1.72 -3.23 -1.15
CA ASN A 122 2.43 -2.57 -0.05
C ASN A 122 3.79 -3.24 0.21
N ILE A 123 3.84 -4.58 0.28
CA ILE A 123 5.11 -5.29 0.52
C ILE A 123 6.05 -5.14 -0.68
N GLY A 124 5.53 -5.29 -1.89
CA GLY A 124 6.31 -5.21 -3.13
C GLY A 124 6.89 -3.84 -3.42
N LEU A 125 6.28 -2.75 -2.90
CA LEU A 125 6.76 -1.39 -3.06
C LEU A 125 7.55 -0.87 -1.86
N PHE A 126 7.13 -1.16 -0.63
CA PHE A 126 7.81 -0.69 0.57
C PHE A 126 9.15 -1.39 0.76
N THR A 127 9.23 -2.70 0.51
CA THR A 127 10.47 -3.48 0.67
C THR A 127 11.64 -2.91 -0.14
N PRO A 128 11.53 -2.76 -1.48
CA PRO A 128 12.62 -2.19 -2.26
C PRO A 128 12.87 -0.72 -1.93
N TYR A 129 11.84 0.06 -1.60
CA TYR A 129 12.03 1.44 -1.18
C TYR A 129 12.86 1.54 0.11
N PHE A 130 12.59 0.72 1.12
CA PHE A 130 13.37 0.73 2.36
C PHE A 130 14.84 0.35 2.12
N LEU A 131 15.13 -0.52 1.15
CA LEU A 131 16.50 -0.90 0.80
C LEU A 131 17.33 0.25 0.19
N THR A 132 16.68 1.24 -0.45
CA THR A 132 17.40 2.40 -1.02
C THR A 132 17.65 3.52 0.00
N LEU A 133 17.08 3.41 1.20
CA LEU A 133 17.15 4.45 2.23
C LEU A 133 18.24 4.19 3.26
N SER A 134 18.82 5.28 3.78
CA SER A 134 19.61 5.20 5.01
C SER A 134 18.71 4.97 6.23
N THR A 135 19.26 4.46 7.34
CA THR A 135 18.49 4.21 8.57
C THR A 135 17.72 5.43 9.07
N ALA A 136 18.32 6.62 9.02
CA ALA A 136 17.64 7.86 9.41
C ALA A 136 16.44 8.17 8.50
N LYS A 137 16.57 7.93 7.19
CA LYS A 137 15.46 8.08 6.24
C LYS A 137 14.39 7.01 6.45
N VAL A 138 14.75 5.77 6.77
CA VAL A 138 13.76 4.73 7.12
C VAL A 138 12.91 5.18 8.32
N ILE A 139 13.54 5.65 9.41
CA ILE A 139 12.81 6.17 10.58
C ILE A 139 11.89 7.33 10.18
N GLY A 140 12.37 8.26 9.37
CA GLY A 140 11.56 9.35 8.83
C GLY A 140 10.36 8.85 8.02
N THR A 141 10.54 7.81 7.21
CA THR A 141 9.48 7.23 6.37
C THR A 141 8.41 6.62 7.25
N LEU A 142 8.79 5.92 8.32
CA LEU A 142 7.84 5.33 9.26
C LEU A 142 6.99 6.39 9.94
N VAL A 143 7.57 7.51 10.37
CA VAL A 143 6.81 8.63 10.92
C VAL A 143 5.80 9.18 9.90
N ILE A 144 6.22 9.33 8.65
CA ILE A 144 5.33 9.78 7.56
C ILE A 144 4.22 8.76 7.29
N PHE A 145 4.53 7.46 7.30
CA PHE A 145 3.54 6.40 7.11
C PHE A 145 2.50 6.42 8.24
N GLU A 146 2.92 6.57 9.49
CA GLU A 146 1.99 6.69 10.63
C GLU A 146 1.04 7.87 10.46
N LEU A 147 1.55 9.05 10.09
CA LEU A 147 0.72 10.22 9.80
C LEU A 147 -0.29 9.95 8.68
N ASN A 148 0.15 9.28 7.61
CA ASN A 148 -0.75 8.94 6.51
C ASN A 148 -1.75 7.85 6.87
N ILE A 149 -1.43 6.89 7.75
CA ILE A 149 -2.39 5.89 8.27
C ILE A 149 -3.51 6.60 9.03
N PHE A 150 -3.18 7.57 9.90
CA PHE A 150 -4.19 8.35 10.60
C PHE A 150 -5.08 9.11 9.62
N LEU A 151 -4.48 9.74 8.61
CA LEU A 151 -5.22 10.46 7.57
C LEU A 151 -6.12 9.52 6.77
N LEU A 152 -5.63 8.34 6.38
CA LEU A 152 -6.39 7.31 5.66
C LEU A 152 -7.63 6.86 6.44
N ILE A 153 -7.49 6.60 7.74
CA ILE A 153 -8.63 6.24 8.61
C ILE A 153 -9.68 7.36 8.66
N ILE A 154 -9.23 8.61 8.75
CA ILE A 154 -10.11 9.79 8.78
C ILE A 154 -10.85 9.91 7.44
N LEU A 155 -10.12 9.85 6.31
CA LEU A 155 -10.70 10.00 4.98
C LEU A 155 -11.65 8.85 4.63
N GLY A 156 -11.29 7.60 4.94
CA GLY A 156 -12.16 6.45 4.70
C GLY A 156 -13.49 6.55 5.42
N LYS A 157 -13.51 7.13 6.63
CA LYS A 157 -14.76 7.42 7.33
C LYS A 157 -15.49 8.64 6.76
N ALA A 158 -14.78 9.73 6.48
CA ALA A 158 -15.37 10.97 6.01
C ALA A 158 -16.05 10.82 4.64
N PHE A 159 -15.48 9.99 3.77
CA PHE A 159 -15.96 9.80 2.40
C PHE A 159 -16.86 8.57 2.21
N ALA A 160 -17.10 7.78 3.27
CA ALA A 160 -17.90 6.55 3.22
C ALA A 160 -19.30 6.71 2.60
N GLN A 161 -19.91 7.89 2.71
CA GLN A 161 -21.25 8.17 2.16
C GLN A 161 -21.23 8.88 0.80
N LEU A 162 -20.05 9.14 0.24
CA LEU A 162 -19.87 9.87 -1.02
C LEU A 162 -19.51 8.91 -2.15
N SER A 163 -20.50 8.29 -2.78
CA SER A 163 -20.28 7.32 -3.87
C SER A 163 -19.43 7.86 -5.02
N PHE A 164 -19.60 9.15 -5.36
CA PHE A 164 -18.79 9.83 -6.38
C PHE A 164 -17.28 9.80 -6.08
N VAL A 165 -16.87 9.79 -4.80
CA VAL A 165 -15.46 9.71 -4.43
C VAL A 165 -14.90 8.33 -4.75
N SER A 166 -15.66 7.26 -4.48
CA SER A 166 -15.26 5.88 -4.84
C SER A 166 -15.09 5.75 -6.36
N GLU A 167 -16.11 6.14 -7.12
CA GLU A 167 -16.09 6.09 -8.58
C GLU A 167 -14.93 6.91 -9.17
N PHE A 168 -14.65 8.08 -8.60
CA PHE A 168 -13.51 8.91 -9.02
C PHE A 168 -12.16 8.21 -8.74
N LEU A 169 -11.99 7.64 -7.54
CA LEU A 169 -10.76 6.96 -7.16
C LEU A 169 -10.54 5.68 -7.98
N GLU A 170 -11.59 4.91 -8.27
CA GLU A 170 -11.48 3.74 -9.15
C GLU A 170 -11.08 4.13 -10.58
N ARG A 171 -11.67 5.22 -11.10
CA ARG A 171 -11.44 5.66 -12.48
C ARG A 171 -10.07 6.33 -12.68
N PHE A 172 -9.67 7.20 -11.77
CA PHE A 172 -8.42 7.97 -11.89
C PHE A 172 -7.27 7.35 -11.11
N GLY A 173 -7.55 6.75 -9.96
CA GLY A 173 -6.55 6.11 -9.11
C GLY A 173 -5.77 5.04 -9.86
N ARG A 174 -6.43 4.25 -10.72
CA ARG A 174 -5.76 3.27 -11.59
C ARG A 174 -4.59 3.85 -12.38
N TRP A 175 -4.79 4.99 -13.05
CA TRP A 175 -3.76 5.63 -13.86
C TRP A 175 -2.65 6.23 -12.99
N VAL A 176 -3.01 6.80 -11.85
CA VAL A 176 -2.05 7.34 -10.88
C VAL A 176 -1.18 6.22 -10.30
N MET A 177 -1.78 5.12 -9.86
CA MET A 177 -1.08 3.95 -9.32
C MET A 177 -0.13 3.36 -10.36
N ALA A 178 -0.61 3.14 -11.59
CA ALA A 178 0.22 2.67 -12.69
C ALA A 178 1.46 3.55 -12.91
N ALA A 179 1.26 4.87 -13.00
CA ALA A 179 2.36 5.81 -13.21
C ALA A 179 3.37 5.81 -12.07
N VAL A 180 2.90 5.82 -10.81
CA VAL A 180 3.76 5.79 -9.63
C VAL A 180 4.55 4.48 -9.56
N TYR A 181 3.88 3.34 -9.76
CA TYR A 181 4.49 2.02 -9.65
C TYR A 181 5.54 1.78 -10.74
N ILE A 182 5.25 2.18 -11.99
CA ILE A 182 6.23 2.13 -13.08
C ILE A 182 7.42 3.04 -12.79
N GLY A 183 7.17 4.28 -12.36
CA GLY A 183 8.22 5.23 -12.01
C GLY A 183 9.13 4.72 -10.89
N LEU A 184 8.54 4.13 -9.84
CA LEU A 184 9.28 3.54 -8.72
C LEU A 184 10.12 2.35 -9.18
N GLY A 185 9.55 1.45 -9.98
CA GLY A 185 10.26 0.27 -10.48
C GLY A 185 11.46 0.62 -11.35
N ILE A 186 11.32 1.61 -12.24
CA ILE A 186 12.43 2.16 -13.04
C ILE A 186 13.49 2.77 -12.12
N MET A 187 13.08 3.60 -11.14
CA MET A 187 14.00 4.24 -10.19
C MET A 187 14.82 3.20 -9.44
N ILE A 188 14.20 2.14 -8.93
CA ILE A 188 14.89 1.06 -8.19
C ILE A 188 15.94 0.36 -9.08
N ILE A 189 15.60 0.04 -10.33
CA ILE A 189 16.52 -0.62 -11.27
C ILE A 189 17.75 0.26 -11.56
N ILE A 190 17.55 1.57 -11.71
CA ILE A 190 18.62 2.53 -11.98
C ILE A 190 19.48 2.75 -10.73
N GLU A 191 18.88 3.05 -9.58
CA GLU A 191 19.60 3.36 -8.33
C GLU A 191 20.36 2.16 -7.77
N SER A 192 19.88 0.94 -8.02
CA SER A 192 20.58 -0.28 -7.61
C SER A 192 21.77 -0.64 -8.52
N GLY A 193 21.99 0.11 -9.61
CA GLY A 193 23.08 -0.12 -10.56
C GLY A 193 22.88 -1.33 -11.49
N THR A 194 21.69 -1.94 -11.49
CA THR A 194 21.39 -3.11 -12.33
C THR A 194 21.50 -2.79 -13.81
N TRP A 195 20.96 -1.64 -14.23
CA TRP A 195 21.06 -1.21 -15.63
C TRP A 195 22.53 -1.03 -16.06
N SER A 196 23.31 -0.33 -15.24
CA SER A 196 24.74 -0.09 -15.50
C SER A 196 25.57 -1.36 -15.51
N HIS A 197 25.20 -2.38 -14.74
CA HIS A 197 25.91 -3.66 -14.72
C HIS A 197 25.80 -4.44 -16.05
N PHE A 198 24.63 -4.40 -16.70
CA PHE A 198 24.37 -5.15 -17.93
C PHE A 198 24.59 -4.35 -19.22
N PHE A 199 24.43 -3.03 -19.17
CA PHE A 199 24.44 -2.17 -20.37
C PHE A 199 25.47 -1.02 -20.31
N GLY A 200 26.31 -0.97 -19.26
CA GLY A 200 27.34 0.04 -19.05
C GLY A 200 28.76 -0.47 -19.27
#